data_AF-A0A3E2HKR8-F1
#
_entry.id   AF-A0A3E2HKR8-F1
#
_cell.length_a   1.000
_cell.length_b   1.000
_cell.length_c   1.000
_cell.angle_alpha   90.00
_cell.angle_beta   90.00
_cell.angle_gamma   90.00
#
_symmetry.space_group_name_H-M   'P 1'
#
loop_
_entity.id
_entity.type
_entity.pdbx_description
1 polymer ?
#
loop_
_entity_poly.entity_id
_entity_poly.type
_entity_poly.pdbx_seq_one_letter_code
_entity_poly.pdbx_strand_id
1 'polypeptide(L)'
;MLYISYDQSAADDYREVSQGQEVNTYYIPGGCRALGPGRMNYFFKFAGPSYSIDTACSSGLAAIEADTAVAGSVNVLANPDNFAGLCNGHFLTEGHNACKTWDTAADGDCQTNKIRSVVIKRLEDAEADNDNILGVILGAGTNHSAEGVSITHPHAGHQAYLARQVLRQAGVDPLDVSYVELHGTGTQAGDFEEMQGIMDVYAPLTKRRTKDQPPHIGAIKANVGHGESVAGTTALIKVLLMLQKNAIPPHVGIKTEINPTFPKDFDKRNLHIPFEITTWLWVGRVDFLDRLIKSGIGFEELKQNAILLITAGSETTATLLAGAVYLPTSHPEVLKKLTAQVRTMFKDESEIALTSVNRFNYMLAVLNECLRCYPPLPLGAPRIVPRGGTNIAGYTIPGSLVGSVTQWVVYHDPTIFADPNRFELERFTQPGVGKYANDRLDALNPFLVGPRNCIG
;
A
#
# COMPACT_ATOMS: atom_id res chain seq x y z
N MET A 1 0.58 -25.14 2.87
CA MET A 1 1.75 -24.90 3.74
C MET A 1 1.39 -23.73 4.63
N LEU A 2 1.41 -23.88 5.96
CA LEU A 2 1.20 -22.75 6.87
C LEU A 2 2.52 -22.03 7.08
N TYR A 3 2.46 -20.71 7.00
CA TYR A 3 3.56 -19.77 7.14
C TYR A 3 3.48 -19.15 8.55
N ILE A 4 4.59 -19.05 9.26
CA ILE A 4 4.62 -18.40 10.57
C ILE A 4 5.54 -17.19 10.55
N SER A 5 5.00 -16.03 10.89
CA SER A 5 5.76 -14.86 11.32
C SER A 5 5.53 -14.66 12.81
N TYR A 6 6.61 -14.62 13.57
CA TYR A 6 6.51 -14.46 15.02
C TYR A 6 7.67 -13.65 15.55
N ASP A 7 7.37 -12.60 16.30
CA ASP A 7 8.40 -11.83 16.99
C ASP A 7 8.43 -12.13 18.50
N GLN A 8 9.62 -12.18 19.08
CA GLN A 8 9.88 -12.32 20.51
C GLN A 8 10.66 -11.12 21.03
N SER A 9 9.93 -10.18 21.63
CA SER A 9 10.38 -8.92 22.26
C SER A 9 11.32 -8.07 21.41
N ALA A 10 11.41 -6.77 21.69
CA ALA A 10 12.49 -5.98 21.10
C ALA A 10 13.89 -6.47 21.56
N ALA A 11 13.95 -7.31 22.61
CA ALA A 11 15.16 -7.81 23.25
C ALA A 11 15.10 -9.32 23.60
N ASP A 12 16.26 -9.97 23.76
CA ASP A 12 16.40 -11.40 24.12
C ASP A 12 16.51 -11.58 25.65
N ASP A 13 15.68 -10.86 26.42
CA ASP A 13 15.84 -10.66 27.86
C ASP A 13 16.06 -11.96 28.64
N TYR A 14 15.24 -12.98 28.35
CA TYR A 14 15.33 -14.26 29.04
C TYR A 14 16.71 -14.92 28.84
N ARG A 15 17.30 -14.79 27.64
CA ARG A 15 18.64 -15.30 27.36
C ARG A 15 19.71 -14.49 28.07
N GLU A 16 19.56 -13.17 28.13
CA GLU A 16 20.54 -12.24 28.68
C GLU A 16 20.66 -12.36 30.20
N VAL A 17 19.54 -12.29 30.92
CA VAL A 17 19.57 -12.18 32.39
C VAL A 17 19.12 -13.42 33.14
N SER A 18 18.33 -14.31 32.52
CA SER A 18 17.88 -15.54 33.17
C SER A 18 18.79 -16.72 32.80
N GLN A 19 18.79 -17.16 31.53
CA GLN A 19 19.66 -18.25 31.09
C GLN A 19 21.14 -17.86 31.10
N GLY A 20 21.46 -16.56 31.03
CA GLY A 20 22.82 -16.05 31.17
C GLY A 20 23.46 -16.36 32.53
N GLN A 21 22.66 -16.65 33.56
CA GLN A 21 23.16 -17.03 34.88
C GLN A 21 23.72 -18.46 34.91
N GLU A 22 23.16 -19.37 34.11
CA GLU A 22 23.61 -20.75 34.01
C GLU A 22 23.47 -21.27 32.56
N VAL A 23 24.55 -21.13 31.79
CA VAL A 23 24.60 -21.57 30.40
C VAL A 23 24.61 -23.09 30.34
N ASN A 24 23.58 -23.67 29.74
CA ASN A 24 23.45 -25.12 29.53
C ASN A 24 23.11 -25.46 28.06
N THR A 25 22.89 -26.75 27.76
CA THR A 25 22.58 -27.26 26.42
C THR A 25 21.39 -26.57 25.73
N TYR A 26 20.44 -26.03 26.51
CA TYR A 26 19.24 -25.34 26.00
C TYR A 26 19.39 -23.82 25.96
N TYR A 27 20.57 -23.26 26.21
CA TYR A 27 20.81 -21.80 26.16
C TYR A 27 20.50 -21.22 24.77
N ILE A 28 21.15 -21.74 23.72
CA ILE A 28 20.90 -21.27 22.35
C ILE A 28 19.49 -21.65 21.88
N PRO A 29 19.03 -22.91 22.03
CA PRO A 29 17.69 -23.27 21.62
C PRO A 29 16.57 -22.50 22.34
N GLY A 30 16.76 -22.21 23.62
CA GLY A 30 15.76 -21.58 24.50
C GLY A 30 15.64 -20.07 24.34
N GLY A 31 16.73 -19.39 23.97
CA GLY A 31 16.77 -17.92 23.92
C GLY A 31 16.90 -17.29 22.52
N CYS A 32 17.08 -18.07 21.45
CA CYS A 32 17.21 -17.52 20.09
C CYS A 32 15.83 -17.22 19.47
N ARG A 33 15.58 -15.97 19.05
CA ARG A 33 14.29 -15.53 18.45
C ARG A 33 13.82 -16.35 17.28
N ALA A 34 14.74 -16.76 16.39
CA ALA A 34 14.42 -17.59 15.22
C ALA A 34 13.75 -18.93 15.60
N LEU A 35 13.97 -19.41 16.82
CA LEU A 35 13.36 -20.63 17.32
C LEU A 35 11.98 -20.40 17.94
N GLY A 36 11.55 -19.16 18.19
CA GLY A 36 10.15 -18.86 18.53
C GLY A 36 9.17 -19.40 17.49
N PRO A 37 9.16 -18.87 16.25
CA PRO A 37 8.36 -19.41 15.17
C PRO A 37 8.79 -20.84 14.77
N GLY A 38 10.09 -21.14 14.80
CA GLY A 38 10.61 -22.48 14.49
C GLY A 38 10.06 -23.59 15.38
N ARG A 39 9.82 -23.30 16.67
CA ARG A 39 9.17 -24.23 17.62
C ARG A 39 7.72 -24.51 17.25
N MET A 40 6.98 -23.48 16.83
CA MET A 40 5.61 -23.66 16.37
C MET A 40 5.57 -24.51 15.09
N ASN A 41 6.44 -24.23 14.12
CA ASN A 41 6.58 -25.09 12.92
C ASN A 41 6.91 -26.52 13.29
N TYR A 42 7.91 -26.74 14.16
CA TYR A 42 8.33 -28.07 14.59
C TYR A 42 7.22 -28.84 15.33
N PHE A 43 6.48 -28.16 16.21
CA PHE A 43 5.43 -28.77 17.02
C PHE A 43 4.19 -29.12 16.17
N PHE A 44 3.66 -28.15 15.41
CA PHE A 44 2.48 -28.34 14.57
C PHE A 44 2.76 -29.01 13.22
N LYS A 45 4.03 -29.31 12.92
CA LYS A 45 4.48 -29.89 11.65
C LYS A 45 4.17 -29.00 10.43
N PHE A 46 4.30 -27.68 10.60
CA PHE A 46 4.20 -26.76 9.48
C PHE A 46 5.52 -26.71 8.70
N ALA A 47 5.42 -26.92 7.40
CA ALA A 47 6.54 -26.95 6.48
C ALA A 47 6.70 -25.65 5.65
N GLY A 48 5.89 -24.62 5.93
CA GLY A 48 6.08 -23.29 5.33
C GLY A 48 7.25 -22.54 5.98
N PRO A 49 7.57 -21.33 5.47
CA PRO A 49 8.63 -20.52 6.04
C PRO A 49 8.31 -20.06 7.47
N SER A 50 9.36 -19.71 8.19
CA SER A 50 9.35 -19.34 9.60
C SER A 50 10.25 -18.12 9.78
N TYR A 51 9.67 -16.96 10.07
CA TYR A 51 10.39 -15.69 10.19
C TYR A 51 10.25 -15.07 11.57
N SER A 52 11.37 -14.54 12.07
CA SER A 52 11.38 -13.56 13.16
C SER A 52 11.60 -12.18 12.53
N ILE A 53 10.76 -11.21 12.89
CA ILE A 53 10.80 -9.85 12.32
C ILE A 53 10.96 -8.87 13.46
N ASP A 54 12.02 -8.07 13.41
CA ASP A 54 12.28 -7.00 14.36
C ASP A 54 12.25 -5.65 13.65
N THR A 55 11.16 -4.92 13.86
CA THR A 55 11.01 -3.51 13.50
C THR A 55 10.59 -2.71 14.74
N ALA A 56 11.06 -3.13 15.92
CA ALA A 56 10.67 -2.59 17.21
C ALA A 56 9.15 -2.56 17.44
N CYS A 57 8.57 -1.40 17.73
CA CYS A 57 7.16 -1.26 18.11
C CYS A 57 6.15 -1.61 17.01
N SER A 58 6.61 -1.77 15.75
CA SER A 58 5.77 -2.16 14.62
C SER A 58 5.89 -3.64 14.23
N SER A 59 6.74 -4.43 14.89
CA SER A 59 7.04 -5.83 14.51
C SER A 59 5.77 -6.67 14.33
N GLY A 60 4.79 -6.53 15.22
CA GLY A 60 3.54 -7.30 15.14
C GLY A 60 2.68 -7.00 13.91
N LEU A 61 2.73 -5.77 13.36
CA LEU A 61 2.07 -5.47 12.07
C LEU A 61 2.93 -5.90 10.89
N ALA A 62 4.26 -5.73 10.96
CA ALA A 62 5.16 -6.21 9.92
C ALA A 62 5.07 -7.75 9.74
N ALA A 63 4.85 -8.49 10.83
CA ALA A 63 4.55 -9.91 10.81
C ALA A 63 3.26 -10.24 10.06
N ILE A 64 2.22 -9.41 10.19
CA ILE A 64 0.93 -9.59 9.51
C ILE A 64 1.05 -9.28 8.00
N GLU A 65 1.91 -8.34 7.60
CA GLU A 65 2.16 -7.99 6.20
C GLU A 65 2.90 -9.10 5.43
N ALA A 66 3.78 -9.85 6.11
CA ALA A 66 4.41 -11.01 5.52
C ALA A 66 3.34 -12.07 5.26
N ASP A 67 3.05 -12.39 4.00
CA ASP A 67 2.05 -13.37 3.51
C ASP A 67 2.10 -14.70 4.30
N THR A 68 1.41 -14.73 5.45
CA THR A 68 1.59 -15.74 6.47
C THR A 68 0.26 -16.30 6.95
N ALA A 69 0.28 -17.54 7.45
CA ALA A 69 -0.90 -18.24 7.94
C ALA A 69 -1.12 -18.03 9.44
N VAL A 70 -0.02 -17.83 10.20
CA VAL A 70 -0.04 -17.45 11.61
C VAL A 70 0.92 -16.29 11.80
N ALA A 71 0.39 -15.14 12.20
CA ALA A 71 1.17 -13.98 12.60
C ALA A 71 1.02 -13.78 14.10
N GLY A 72 2.13 -13.67 14.82
CA GLY A 72 2.12 -13.46 16.26
C GLY A 72 3.25 -12.60 16.76
N SER A 73 3.11 -12.17 17.99
CA SER A 73 4.07 -11.32 18.67
C SER A 73 4.02 -11.58 20.17
N VAL A 74 5.18 -11.62 20.80
CA VAL A 74 5.32 -11.66 22.25
C VAL A 74 6.28 -10.57 22.69
N ASN A 75 6.02 -9.99 23.85
CA ASN A 75 6.92 -9.09 24.54
C ASN A 75 7.00 -9.54 26.00
N VAL A 76 8.20 -9.91 26.45
CA VAL A 76 8.48 -10.26 27.83
C VAL A 76 9.69 -9.48 28.31
N LEU A 77 9.44 -8.59 29.26
CA LEU A 77 10.42 -7.74 29.93
C LEU A 77 10.96 -8.51 31.12
N ALA A 78 12.16 -9.08 30.97
CA ALA A 78 12.84 -9.78 32.03
C ALA A 78 14.17 -9.12 32.42
N ASN A 79 14.71 -8.24 31.56
CA ASN A 79 15.97 -7.54 31.79
C ASN A 79 15.72 -6.11 32.30
N PRO A 80 16.12 -5.76 33.55
CA PRO A 80 15.97 -4.41 34.07
C PRO A 80 16.79 -3.35 33.32
N ASP A 81 17.85 -3.76 32.60
CA ASP A 81 18.69 -2.82 31.86
C ASP A 81 17.94 -2.18 30.69
N ASN A 82 17.00 -2.89 30.07
CA ASN A 82 16.13 -2.33 29.03
C ASN A 82 15.24 -1.22 29.60
N PHE A 83 14.66 -1.45 30.77
CA PHE A 83 13.86 -0.45 31.47
C PHE A 83 14.72 0.76 31.84
N ALA A 84 15.92 0.55 32.38
CA ALA A 84 16.86 1.62 32.71
C ALA A 84 17.31 2.40 31.46
N GLY A 85 17.53 1.71 30.34
CA GLY A 85 17.86 2.32 29.04
C GLY A 85 16.73 3.22 28.54
N LEU A 86 15.49 2.73 28.58
CA LEU A 86 14.31 3.50 28.20
C LEU A 86 14.07 4.70 29.14
N CYS A 87 14.32 4.56 30.44
CA CYS A 87 14.32 5.69 31.39
C CYS A 87 15.34 6.76 31.00
N ASN A 88 16.59 6.36 30.74
CA ASN A 88 17.66 7.29 30.36
C ASN A 88 17.45 7.92 28.97
N GLY A 89 16.68 7.26 28.11
CA GLY A 89 16.21 7.79 26.84
C GLY A 89 14.95 8.66 26.93
N HIS A 90 14.37 8.84 28.13
CA HIS A 90 13.14 9.58 28.37
C HIS A 90 11.92 9.05 27.58
N PHE A 91 11.86 7.73 27.35
CA PHE A 91 10.72 7.10 26.68
C PHE A 91 9.57 6.75 27.63
N LEU A 92 9.88 6.57 28.92
CA LEU A 92 8.92 6.06 29.90
C LEU A 92 8.18 7.17 30.63
N THR A 93 6.88 6.96 30.83
CA THR A 93 6.04 7.83 31.63
C THR A 93 6.46 7.83 33.10
N GLU A 94 6.36 8.98 33.76
CA GLU A 94 6.52 9.08 35.20
C GLU A 94 5.16 8.82 35.90
N GLY A 95 5.14 7.87 36.84
CA GLY A 95 3.98 7.59 37.70
C GLY A 95 3.28 6.25 37.47
N HIS A 96 2.00 6.16 37.84
CA HIS A 96 1.24 4.90 37.95
C HIS A 96 0.20 4.68 36.84
N ASN A 97 0.19 5.52 35.80
CA ASN A 97 -0.77 5.41 34.71
C ASN A 97 -0.20 4.58 33.55
N ALA A 98 -1.09 3.98 32.77
CA ALA A 98 -0.76 3.58 31.40
C ALA A 98 -0.51 4.84 30.53
N CYS A 99 -0.36 4.67 29.21
CA CYS A 99 -0.01 5.78 28.32
C CYS A 99 -1.07 6.90 28.40
N LYS A 100 -0.63 8.12 28.70
CA LYS A 100 -1.47 9.33 28.78
C LYS A 100 -1.74 9.89 27.38
N THR A 101 -2.19 9.03 26.46
CA THR A 101 -2.36 9.35 25.04
C THR A 101 -3.26 10.57 24.86
N TRP A 102 -2.71 11.60 24.21
CA TRP A 102 -3.33 12.90 23.91
C TRP A 102 -3.54 13.85 25.10
N ASP A 103 -3.10 13.48 26.30
CA ASP A 103 -3.18 14.37 27.47
C ASP A 103 -2.11 15.47 27.41
N THR A 104 -2.37 16.63 28.03
CA THR A 104 -1.36 17.69 28.18
C THR A 104 -0.15 17.23 29.01
N ALA A 105 -0.37 16.34 29.99
CA ALA A 105 0.67 15.77 30.85
C ALA A 105 1.25 14.44 30.32
N ALA A 106 1.08 14.17 29.03
CA ALA A 106 1.77 13.09 28.31
C ALA A 106 3.29 13.26 28.41
N ASP A 107 4.00 12.24 28.91
CA ASP A 107 5.43 12.29 29.23
C ASP A 107 6.18 10.99 28.84
N GLY A 108 5.51 10.06 28.16
CA GLY A 108 6.09 8.77 27.81
C GLY A 108 5.08 7.63 27.79
N ASP A 109 5.58 6.44 27.48
CA ASP A 109 4.80 5.20 27.48
C ASP A 109 5.00 4.36 28.75
N CYS A 110 4.09 3.43 28.98
CA CYS A 110 4.15 2.46 30.07
C CYS A 110 4.36 1.07 29.49
N GLN A 111 5.49 0.43 29.80
CA GLN A 111 5.91 -0.84 29.25
C GLN A 111 5.10 -2.03 29.79
N THR A 112 4.81 -3.01 28.92
CA THR A 112 3.94 -4.15 29.28
C THR A 112 4.33 -5.47 28.63
N ASN A 113 4.12 -6.54 29.40
CA ASN A 113 4.25 -7.92 28.94
C ASN A 113 2.98 -8.36 28.22
N LYS A 114 3.10 -8.85 26.98
CA LYS A 114 1.96 -9.32 26.18
C LYS A 114 2.36 -10.45 25.26
N ILE A 115 1.37 -11.24 24.87
CA ILE A 115 1.47 -12.23 23.79
C ILE A 115 0.17 -12.22 23.00
N ARG A 116 0.25 -12.15 21.68
CA ARG A 116 -0.91 -12.17 20.78
C ARG A 116 -0.57 -12.95 19.52
N SER A 117 -1.58 -13.57 18.93
CA SER A 117 -1.47 -14.26 17.64
C SER A 117 -2.80 -14.15 16.89
N VAL A 118 -2.71 -14.10 15.57
CA VAL A 118 -3.84 -14.18 14.65
C VAL A 118 -3.55 -15.25 13.59
N VAL A 119 -4.61 -15.87 13.08
CA VAL A 119 -4.56 -16.77 11.93
C VAL A 119 -5.10 -16.02 10.73
N ILE A 120 -4.38 -16.06 9.62
CA ILE A 120 -4.71 -15.32 8.41
C ILE A 120 -4.77 -16.32 7.25
N LYS A 121 -5.75 -16.13 6.37
CA LYS A 121 -5.92 -16.89 5.13
C LYS A 121 -6.33 -15.95 4.02
N ARG A 122 -6.13 -16.37 2.77
CA ARG A 122 -6.84 -15.74 1.64
C ARG A 122 -8.34 -15.89 1.89
N LEU A 123 -9.10 -14.84 1.58
CA LEU A 123 -10.54 -14.81 1.83
C LEU A 123 -11.26 -15.99 1.15
N GLU A 124 -10.91 -16.27 -0.11
CA GLU A 124 -11.43 -17.40 -0.89
C GLU A 124 -11.21 -18.77 -0.21
N ASP A 125 -10.05 -18.97 0.42
CA ASP A 125 -9.73 -20.22 1.12
C ASP A 125 -10.50 -20.30 2.45
N ALA A 126 -10.69 -19.18 3.14
CA ALA A 126 -11.46 -19.12 4.39
C ALA A 126 -12.94 -19.42 4.14
N GLU A 127 -13.49 -18.89 3.04
CA GLU A 127 -14.86 -19.17 2.59
C GLU A 127 -15.02 -20.63 2.16
N ALA A 128 -14.07 -21.17 1.37
CA ALA A 128 -14.10 -22.55 0.90
C ALA A 128 -14.04 -23.56 2.06
N ASP A 129 -13.23 -23.27 3.09
CA ASP A 129 -13.11 -24.11 4.29
C ASP A 129 -14.21 -23.85 5.33
N ASN A 130 -15.12 -22.88 5.07
CA ASN A 130 -16.19 -22.46 5.97
C ASN A 130 -15.67 -22.03 7.35
N ASP A 131 -14.58 -21.25 7.35
CA ASP A 131 -13.98 -20.68 8.55
C ASP A 131 -14.82 -19.54 9.14
N ASN A 132 -14.67 -19.31 10.44
CA ASN A 132 -15.23 -18.13 11.09
C ASN A 132 -14.36 -16.89 10.79
N ILE A 133 -14.77 -16.08 9.82
CA ILE A 133 -14.04 -14.89 9.39
C ILE A 133 -14.31 -13.73 10.37
N LEU A 134 -13.26 -13.32 11.11
CA LEU A 134 -13.37 -12.23 12.10
C LEU A 134 -13.29 -10.83 11.47
N GLY A 135 -12.66 -10.71 10.30
CA GLY A 135 -12.43 -9.47 9.58
C GLY A 135 -11.56 -9.70 8.34
N VAL A 136 -11.50 -8.71 7.45
CA VAL A 136 -10.73 -8.78 6.20
C VAL A 136 -9.71 -7.65 6.16
N ILE A 137 -8.45 -7.99 5.87
CA ILE A 137 -7.38 -7.01 5.64
C ILE A 137 -7.40 -6.65 4.16
N LEU A 138 -7.82 -5.42 3.83
CA LEU A 138 -7.91 -4.95 2.44
C LEU A 138 -6.58 -4.45 1.88
N GLY A 139 -5.66 -4.05 2.76
CA GLY A 139 -4.34 -3.55 2.40
C GLY A 139 -3.47 -3.38 3.65
N ALA A 140 -2.16 -3.52 3.47
CA ALA A 140 -1.14 -3.30 4.47
C ALA A 140 0.09 -2.71 3.79
N GLY A 141 0.96 -2.07 4.55
CA GLY A 141 2.21 -1.56 4.01
C GLY A 141 3.10 -0.96 5.09
N THR A 142 4.38 -0.86 4.75
CA THR A 142 5.42 -0.32 5.61
C THR A 142 6.24 0.73 4.85
N ASN A 143 6.69 1.78 5.57
CA ASN A 143 7.71 2.71 5.10
C ASN A 143 8.65 3.10 6.25
N HIS A 144 9.47 4.14 6.06
CA HIS A 144 10.43 4.61 7.05
C HIS A 144 10.37 6.13 7.21
N SER A 145 10.52 6.61 8.44
CA SER A 145 10.55 8.05 8.76
C SER A 145 11.91 8.68 8.47
N ALA A 146 12.32 8.72 7.20
CA ALA A 146 13.66 9.18 6.80
C ALA A 146 13.91 10.68 7.02
N GLU A 147 12.84 11.49 7.06
CA GLU A 147 12.91 12.95 7.25
C GLU A 147 12.64 13.39 8.71
N GLY A 148 12.67 12.45 9.67
CA GLY A 148 12.55 12.78 11.10
C GLY A 148 13.74 13.62 11.60
N VAL A 149 13.49 14.52 12.56
CA VAL A 149 14.54 15.41 13.13
C VAL A 149 15.59 14.65 13.95
N SER A 150 15.28 13.44 14.40
CA SER A 150 16.22 12.47 14.97
C SER A 150 15.81 11.06 14.57
N ILE A 151 16.70 10.09 14.74
CA ILE A 151 16.46 8.68 14.39
C ILE A 151 15.25 8.06 15.11
N THR A 152 14.87 8.61 16.27
CA THR A 152 13.73 8.15 17.08
C THR A 152 12.51 9.07 16.97
N HIS A 153 12.62 10.19 16.24
CA HIS A 153 11.51 11.12 16.09
C HIS A 153 10.60 10.71 14.92
N PRO A 154 9.26 10.67 15.12
CA PRO A 154 8.33 10.37 14.04
C PRO A 154 8.25 11.53 13.03
N HIS A 155 7.61 11.27 11.88
CA HIS A 155 7.42 12.26 10.83
C HIS A 155 5.99 12.18 10.24
N ALA A 156 5.16 13.20 10.48
CA ALA A 156 3.77 13.25 10.05
C ALA A 156 3.61 13.03 8.54
N GLY A 157 4.48 13.63 7.71
CA GLY A 157 4.42 13.51 6.26
C GLY A 157 4.57 12.07 5.76
N HIS A 158 5.49 11.30 6.37
CA HIS A 158 5.70 9.90 6.00
C HIS A 158 4.57 9.00 6.49
N GLN A 159 3.97 9.30 7.64
CA GLN A 159 2.78 8.58 8.12
C GLN A 159 1.56 8.83 7.22
N ALA A 160 1.34 10.10 6.83
CA ALA A 160 0.27 10.47 5.92
C ALA A 160 0.45 9.84 4.52
N TYR A 161 1.69 9.82 4.01
CA TYR A 161 2.03 9.13 2.77
C TYR A 161 1.72 7.64 2.84
N LEU A 162 2.15 6.95 3.91
CA LEU A 162 1.88 5.53 4.10
C LEU A 162 0.38 5.24 4.12
N ALA A 163 -0.39 6.02 4.90
CA ALA A 163 -1.83 5.87 4.99
C ALA A 163 -2.50 6.03 3.61
N ARG A 164 -2.12 7.05 2.82
CA ARG A 164 -2.64 7.23 1.45
C ARG A 164 -2.26 6.08 0.52
N GLN A 165 -1.04 5.57 0.63
CA GLN A 165 -0.58 4.44 -0.17
C GLN A 165 -1.42 3.18 0.12
N VAL A 166 -1.58 2.83 1.40
CA VAL A 166 -2.36 1.65 1.82
C VAL A 166 -3.82 1.79 1.43
N LEU A 167 -4.45 2.95 1.64
CA LEU A 167 -5.83 3.21 1.23
C LEU A 167 -6.03 3.09 -0.28
N ARG A 168 -5.06 3.56 -1.07
CA ARG A 168 -5.07 3.44 -2.53
C ARG A 168 -4.96 1.97 -2.97
N GLN A 169 -4.07 1.20 -2.36
CA GLN A 169 -3.93 -0.24 -2.62
C GLN A 169 -5.22 -0.98 -2.26
N ALA A 170 -5.86 -0.60 -1.16
CA ALA A 170 -7.13 -1.17 -0.69
C ALA A 170 -8.37 -0.70 -1.48
N GLY A 171 -8.27 0.30 -2.35
CA GLY A 171 -9.43 0.90 -3.04
C GLY A 171 -10.43 1.58 -2.08
N VAL A 172 -9.94 2.10 -0.95
CA VAL A 172 -10.74 2.75 0.10
C VAL A 172 -10.58 4.27 0.03
N ASP A 173 -11.69 5.00 -0.05
CA ASP A 173 -11.65 6.46 0.12
C ASP A 173 -11.34 6.75 1.60
N PRO A 174 -10.34 7.59 1.93
CA PRO A 174 -10.08 7.99 3.31
C PRO A 174 -11.31 8.47 4.08
N LEU A 175 -12.29 9.06 3.39
CA LEU A 175 -13.53 9.57 3.98
C LEU A 175 -14.56 8.49 4.32
N ASP A 176 -14.37 7.25 3.84
CA ASP A 176 -15.21 6.10 4.21
C ASP A 176 -14.74 5.42 5.50
N VAL A 177 -13.52 5.74 5.96
CA VAL A 177 -12.95 5.15 7.18
C VAL A 177 -13.62 5.78 8.40
N SER A 178 -14.33 4.98 9.19
CA SER A 178 -15.10 5.45 10.36
C SER A 178 -14.35 5.33 11.69
N TYR A 179 -13.26 4.55 11.74
CA TYR A 179 -12.42 4.41 12.92
C TYR A 179 -10.96 4.31 12.54
N VAL A 180 -10.08 4.98 13.29
CA VAL A 180 -8.62 4.81 13.19
C VAL A 180 -8.06 4.49 14.58
N GLU A 181 -7.41 3.34 14.68
CA GLU A 181 -6.63 2.97 15.86
C GLU A 181 -5.21 3.53 15.71
N LEU A 182 -4.90 4.57 16.48
CA LEU A 182 -3.61 5.24 16.46
C LEU A 182 -2.56 4.48 17.28
N HIS A 183 -1.30 4.73 16.98
CA HIS A 183 -0.17 4.31 17.77
C HIS A 183 -0.26 4.91 19.19
N GLY A 184 -0.46 6.22 19.31
CA GLY A 184 -0.88 6.89 20.55
C GLY A 184 -0.03 6.54 21.77
N THR A 185 1.27 6.82 21.71
CA THR A 185 2.24 6.48 22.77
C THR A 185 2.08 7.28 24.05
N GLY A 186 1.39 8.42 24.03
CA GLY A 186 1.39 9.33 25.17
C GLY A 186 2.68 10.11 25.29
N THR A 187 3.30 10.45 24.16
CA THR A 187 4.42 11.40 24.07
C THR A 187 3.93 12.67 23.41
N GLN A 188 4.31 13.85 23.91
CA GLN A 188 3.80 15.11 23.35
C GLN A 188 4.13 15.27 21.86
N ALA A 189 5.39 15.04 21.48
CA ALA A 189 5.82 15.18 20.10
C ALA A 189 5.27 14.08 19.19
N GLY A 190 5.31 12.81 19.64
CA GLY A 190 4.84 11.69 18.83
C GLY A 190 3.34 11.74 18.59
N ASP A 191 2.56 12.01 19.63
CA ASP A 191 1.12 12.16 19.51
C ASP A 191 0.74 13.39 18.64
N PHE A 192 1.53 14.46 18.67
CA PHE A 192 1.32 15.64 17.81
C PHE A 192 1.58 15.35 16.33
N GLU A 193 2.72 14.75 15.99
CA GLU A 193 3.06 14.34 14.63
C GLU A 193 2.01 13.36 14.07
N GLU A 194 1.62 12.38 14.88
CA GLU A 194 0.60 11.40 14.48
C GLU A 194 -0.76 12.04 14.24
N MET A 195 -1.19 12.94 15.13
CA MET A 195 -2.47 13.65 14.97
C MET A 195 -2.50 14.47 13.67
N GLN A 196 -1.41 15.17 13.34
CA GLN A 196 -1.31 15.90 12.07
C GLN A 196 -1.46 14.98 10.86
N GLY A 197 -0.71 13.87 10.82
CA GLY A 197 -0.74 12.94 9.71
C GLY A 197 -2.13 12.31 9.50
N ILE A 198 -2.79 11.91 10.58
CA ILE A 198 -4.14 11.32 10.51
C ILE A 198 -5.19 12.34 10.07
N MET A 199 -5.16 13.57 10.59
CA MET A 199 -6.15 14.59 10.19
C MET A 199 -6.01 15.02 8.73
N ASP A 200 -4.79 15.03 8.19
CA ASP A 200 -4.53 15.35 6.78
C ASP A 200 -5.13 14.30 5.83
N VAL A 201 -5.15 13.03 6.24
CA VAL A 201 -5.66 11.93 5.41
C VAL A 201 -7.14 11.64 5.65
N TYR A 202 -7.51 11.39 6.90
CA TYR A 202 -8.83 10.85 7.26
C TYR A 202 -9.87 11.94 7.55
N ALA A 203 -9.45 13.15 7.91
CA ALA A 203 -10.34 14.25 8.25
C ALA A 203 -9.93 15.61 7.63
N PRO A 204 -9.72 15.69 6.29
CA PRO A 204 -9.30 16.92 5.63
C PRO A 204 -10.40 17.99 5.63
N LEU A 205 -10.03 19.26 5.76
CA LEU A 205 -11.00 20.38 5.75
C LEU A 205 -11.68 20.62 4.38
N THR A 206 -11.04 20.18 3.29
CA THR A 206 -11.46 20.51 1.92
C THR A 206 -12.58 19.61 1.40
N LYS A 207 -12.70 18.38 1.91
CA LYS A 207 -13.73 17.42 1.52
C LYS A 207 -14.62 17.11 2.72
N ARG A 208 -15.93 17.27 2.54
CA ARG A 208 -16.89 17.09 3.64
C ARG A 208 -17.35 15.64 3.71
N ARG A 209 -17.17 15.02 4.87
CA ARG A 209 -17.90 13.82 5.27
C ARG A 209 -19.38 14.15 5.48
N THR A 210 -20.24 13.16 5.34
CA THR A 210 -21.61 13.25 5.81
C THR A 210 -21.60 13.38 7.33
N LYS A 211 -22.54 14.16 7.88
CA LYS A 211 -22.63 14.37 9.33
C LYS A 211 -22.87 13.06 10.09
N ASP A 212 -23.54 12.12 9.43
CA ASP A 212 -23.95 10.84 10.00
C ASP A 212 -22.85 9.77 9.97
N GLN A 213 -21.66 10.08 9.44
CA GLN A 213 -20.49 9.18 9.44
C GLN A 213 -19.20 9.89 9.89
N PRO A 214 -19.12 10.32 11.16
CA PRO A 214 -17.89 10.88 11.71
C PRO A 214 -16.77 9.82 11.76
N PRO A 215 -15.50 10.21 11.52
CA PRO A 215 -14.35 9.41 11.90
C PRO A 215 -14.15 9.49 13.41
N HIS A 216 -13.91 8.32 14.00
CA HIS A 216 -13.52 8.18 15.38
C HIS A 216 -12.05 7.78 15.48
N ILE A 217 -11.38 8.22 16.53
CA ILE A 217 -9.99 7.84 16.81
C ILE A 217 -9.86 7.24 18.22
N GLY A 218 -8.93 6.32 18.40
CA GLY A 218 -8.57 5.81 19.73
C GLY A 218 -7.18 5.20 19.78
N ALA A 219 -6.72 4.84 20.98
CA ALA A 219 -5.46 4.13 21.17
C ALA A 219 -5.54 3.17 22.36
N ILE A 220 -5.33 1.88 22.13
CA ILE A 220 -5.39 0.81 23.14
C ILE A 220 -4.29 0.92 24.20
N LYS A 221 -3.19 1.60 23.87
CA LYS A 221 -2.05 1.79 24.79
C LYS A 221 -2.46 2.56 26.05
N ALA A 222 -3.51 3.37 25.98
CA ALA A 222 -4.09 4.05 27.14
C ALA A 222 -4.73 3.09 28.16
N ASN A 223 -5.14 1.89 27.74
CA ASN A 223 -5.76 0.90 28.63
C ASN A 223 -4.74 -0.12 29.15
N VAL A 224 -3.89 -0.61 28.26
CA VAL A 224 -3.04 -1.78 28.53
C VAL A 224 -1.55 -1.49 28.38
N GLY A 225 -1.14 -0.23 28.27
CA GLY A 225 0.26 0.16 28.06
C GLY A 225 0.84 -0.24 26.70
N HIS A 226 2.11 0.05 26.49
CA HIS A 226 2.87 -0.27 25.30
C HIS A 226 3.44 -1.69 25.41
N GLY A 227 3.02 -2.58 24.50
CA GLY A 227 3.55 -3.96 24.43
C GLY A 227 4.67 -4.13 23.43
N GLU A 228 5.45 -3.07 23.14
CA GLU A 228 6.48 -3.01 22.10
C GLU A 228 6.08 -3.72 20.81
N SER A 229 6.74 -4.83 20.48
CA SER A 229 6.49 -5.68 19.30
C SER A 229 5.03 -6.16 19.17
N VAL A 230 4.29 -6.25 20.27
CA VAL A 230 2.90 -6.73 20.36
C VAL A 230 1.88 -5.60 20.20
N ALA A 231 2.32 -4.34 20.10
CA ALA A 231 1.43 -3.19 20.00
C ALA A 231 0.49 -3.30 18.79
N GLY A 232 1.05 -3.65 17.64
CA GLY A 232 0.33 -3.83 16.38
C GLY A 232 -0.78 -4.88 16.45
N THR A 233 -0.44 -6.10 16.87
CA THR A 233 -1.40 -7.20 16.98
C THR A 233 -2.46 -6.93 18.06
N THR A 234 -2.08 -6.21 19.15
CA THR A 234 -3.03 -5.79 20.18
C THR A 234 -4.06 -4.79 19.64
N ALA A 235 -3.62 -3.82 18.85
CA ALA A 235 -4.48 -2.86 18.16
C ALA A 235 -5.43 -3.55 17.18
N LEU A 236 -4.94 -4.49 16.37
CA LEU A 236 -5.78 -5.27 15.46
C LEU A 236 -6.88 -6.04 16.20
N ILE A 237 -6.52 -6.76 17.28
CA ILE A 237 -7.48 -7.54 18.06
C ILE A 237 -8.55 -6.64 18.70
N LYS A 238 -8.20 -5.43 19.15
CA LYS A 238 -9.19 -4.45 19.61
C LYS A 238 -10.20 -4.12 18.51
N VAL A 239 -9.74 -3.79 17.31
CA VAL A 239 -10.61 -3.45 16.19
C VAL A 239 -11.52 -4.63 15.80
N LEU A 240 -11.00 -5.85 15.76
CA LEU A 240 -11.81 -7.05 15.50
C LEU A 240 -12.90 -7.24 16.56
N LEU A 241 -12.59 -7.07 17.84
CA LEU A 241 -13.58 -7.13 18.92
C LEU A 241 -14.61 -5.99 18.84
N MET A 242 -14.19 -4.80 18.43
CA MET A 242 -15.09 -3.67 18.22
C MET A 242 -16.08 -3.94 17.08
N LEU A 243 -15.61 -4.52 15.97
CA LEU A 243 -16.47 -4.94 14.85
C LEU A 243 -17.49 -5.99 15.30
N GLN A 244 -17.05 -7.03 16.03
CA GLN A 244 -17.94 -8.07 16.54
C GLN A 244 -19.02 -7.53 17.49
N LYS A 245 -18.67 -6.52 18.29
CA LYS A 245 -19.57 -5.93 19.28
C LYS A 245 -20.35 -4.73 18.76
N ASN A 246 -20.09 -4.28 17.53
CA ASN A 246 -20.64 -3.05 16.96
C ASN A 246 -20.52 -1.86 17.92
N ALA A 247 -19.37 -1.72 18.58
CA ALA A 247 -19.17 -0.71 19.62
C ALA A 247 -17.72 -0.24 19.68
N ILE A 248 -17.53 1.07 19.83
CA ILE A 248 -16.24 1.70 20.09
C ILE A 248 -16.13 1.94 21.61
N PRO A 249 -15.09 1.41 22.29
CA PRO A 249 -14.89 1.63 23.71
C PRO A 249 -14.42 3.06 24.01
N PRO A 250 -14.63 3.54 25.25
CA PRO A 250 -14.17 4.86 25.65
C PRO A 250 -12.63 4.95 25.63
N HIS A 251 -12.12 6.08 25.17
CA HIS A 251 -10.73 6.48 25.28
C HIS A 251 -10.44 6.96 26.70
N VAL A 252 -9.39 6.42 27.30
CA VAL A 252 -9.04 6.69 28.72
C VAL A 252 -7.69 7.39 28.87
N GLY A 253 -7.03 7.75 27.77
CA GLY A 253 -5.68 8.32 27.77
C GLY A 253 -5.62 9.77 28.26
N ILE A 254 -6.68 10.53 28.00
CA ILE A 254 -6.83 11.91 28.48
C ILE A 254 -7.30 11.86 29.94
N LYS A 255 -6.43 12.27 30.86
CA LYS A 255 -6.64 12.26 32.32
C LYS A 255 -7.05 13.62 32.86
N THR A 256 -6.55 14.68 32.24
CA THR A 256 -6.74 16.07 32.66
C THR A 256 -7.42 16.84 31.55
N GLU A 257 -6.66 17.25 30.53
CA GLU A 257 -7.13 17.96 29.36
C GLU A 257 -6.36 17.52 28.12
N ILE A 258 -7.00 17.65 26.96
CA ILE A 258 -6.35 17.35 25.68
C ILE A 258 -5.16 18.29 25.47
N ASN A 259 -4.08 17.76 24.88
CA ASN A 259 -2.88 18.53 24.59
C ASN A 259 -3.23 19.80 23.77
N PRO A 260 -2.97 21.01 24.30
CA PRO A 260 -3.41 22.26 23.68
C PRO A 260 -2.64 22.60 22.39
N THR A 261 -1.55 21.88 22.10
CA THR A 261 -0.81 22.01 20.83
C THR A 261 -1.56 21.39 19.66
N PHE A 262 -2.53 20.52 19.92
CA PHE A 262 -3.30 19.89 18.85
C PHE A 262 -4.19 20.92 18.13
N PRO A 263 -4.43 20.74 16.82
CA PRO A 263 -5.37 21.56 16.06
C PRO A 263 -6.74 21.66 16.74
N LYS A 264 -7.26 22.88 16.86
CA LYS A 264 -8.51 23.20 17.57
C LYS A 264 -9.76 23.06 16.69
N ASP A 265 -9.62 22.47 15.51
CA ASP A 265 -10.65 22.40 14.47
C ASP A 265 -11.31 21.03 14.35
N PHE A 266 -11.25 20.20 15.40
CA PHE A 266 -11.90 18.88 15.47
C PHE A 266 -13.39 18.95 15.10
N ASP A 267 -14.11 19.92 15.66
CA ASP A 267 -15.53 20.15 15.36
C ASP A 267 -15.76 20.46 13.87
N LYS A 268 -14.88 21.24 13.25
CA LYS A 268 -14.97 21.58 11.83
C LYS A 268 -14.69 20.38 10.93
N ARG A 269 -13.84 19.47 11.39
CA ARG A 269 -13.46 18.21 10.73
C ARG A 269 -14.43 17.06 11.01
N ASN A 270 -15.38 17.26 11.93
CA ASN A 270 -16.26 16.21 12.44
C ASN A 270 -15.47 15.00 12.99
N LEU A 271 -14.31 15.24 13.63
CA LEU A 271 -13.43 14.20 14.18
C LEU A 271 -13.74 13.99 15.67
N HIS A 272 -13.94 12.75 16.10
CA HIS A 272 -14.41 12.44 17.45
C HIS A 272 -13.47 11.53 18.23
N ILE A 273 -13.25 11.86 19.50
CA ILE A 273 -12.65 10.98 20.49
C ILE A 273 -13.80 10.46 21.39
N PRO A 274 -14.11 9.15 21.38
CA PRO A 274 -15.21 8.60 22.16
C PRO A 274 -14.81 8.53 23.64
N PHE A 275 -15.50 9.27 24.53
CA PHE A 275 -15.30 9.18 25.98
C PHE A 275 -16.29 8.25 26.69
N GLU A 276 -17.29 7.78 25.95
CA GLU A 276 -18.27 6.80 26.38
C GLU A 276 -18.35 5.68 25.33
N ILE A 277 -18.94 4.54 25.69
CA ILE A 277 -19.19 3.47 24.72
C ILE A 277 -20.09 4.03 23.62
N THR A 278 -19.58 4.03 22.39
CA THR A 278 -20.27 4.58 21.22
C THR A 278 -20.68 3.45 20.30
N THR A 279 -21.96 3.40 19.91
CA THR A 279 -22.44 2.40 18.94
C THR A 279 -21.74 2.58 17.60
N TRP A 280 -21.20 1.49 17.06
CA TRP A 280 -20.51 1.48 15.78
C TRP A 280 -21.35 0.73 14.75
N LEU A 281 -22.26 1.46 14.10
CA LEU A 281 -23.12 0.89 13.07
C LEU A 281 -22.33 0.74 11.77
N TRP A 282 -22.31 -0.48 11.24
CA TRP A 282 -21.84 -0.70 9.87
C TRP A 282 -22.84 -0.06 8.90
N VAL A 283 -22.47 1.10 8.36
CA VAL A 283 -23.18 1.66 7.22
C VAL A 283 -22.54 1.04 6.01
N GLY A 284 -23.20 0.02 5.46
CA GLY A 284 -22.72 -0.62 4.24
C GLY A 284 -22.46 0.42 3.17
N ARG A 285 -21.32 0.30 2.48
CA ARG A 285 -21.15 0.99 1.20
C ARG A 285 -22.38 0.63 0.38
N VAL A 286 -23.06 1.64 -0.16
CA VAL A 286 -23.94 1.40 -1.30
C VAL A 286 -23.00 0.91 -2.38
N ASP A 287 -22.90 -0.41 -2.54
CA ASP A 287 -21.94 -1.03 -3.43
C ASP A 287 -22.12 -0.39 -4.82
N PHE A 288 -20.99 0.04 -5.39
CA PHE A 288 -20.97 0.60 -6.73
C PHE A 288 -21.61 -0.38 -7.72
N LEU A 289 -21.42 -1.69 -7.50
CA LEU A 289 -22.10 -2.75 -8.21
C LEU A 289 -23.62 -2.72 -7.96
N ASP A 290 -24.06 -2.49 -6.73
CA ASP A 290 -25.48 -2.32 -6.40
C ASP A 290 -26.10 -1.12 -7.15
N ARG A 291 -25.37 -0.02 -7.31
CA ARG A 291 -25.83 1.13 -8.12
C ARG A 291 -25.87 0.80 -9.60
N LEU A 292 -24.88 0.09 -10.13
CA LEU A 292 -24.84 -0.32 -11.53
C LEU A 292 -25.90 -1.38 -11.86
N ILE A 293 -26.15 -2.32 -10.96
CA ILE A 293 -27.23 -3.29 -11.04
C ILE A 293 -28.59 -2.59 -10.99
N LYS A 294 -28.76 -1.63 -10.07
CA LYS A 294 -29.96 -0.76 -10.03
C LYS A 294 -30.11 0.12 -11.28
N SER A 295 -29.03 0.41 -12.01
CA SER A 295 -29.06 1.12 -13.29
C SER A 295 -29.40 0.22 -14.49
N GLY A 296 -29.58 -1.09 -14.28
CA GLY A 296 -30.04 -2.05 -15.28
C GLY A 296 -28.94 -2.91 -15.92
N ILE A 297 -27.68 -2.79 -15.48
CA ILE A 297 -26.58 -3.63 -15.97
C ILE A 297 -26.57 -4.94 -15.19
N GLY A 298 -26.70 -6.08 -15.88
CA GLY A 298 -26.68 -7.40 -15.24
C GLY A 298 -25.31 -7.75 -14.67
N PHE A 299 -25.27 -8.52 -13.57
CA PHE A 299 -24.02 -8.95 -12.93
C PHE A 299 -23.06 -9.67 -13.89
N GLU A 300 -23.59 -10.50 -14.80
CA GLU A 300 -22.78 -11.24 -15.77
C GLU A 300 -22.18 -10.32 -16.85
N GLU A 301 -22.92 -9.29 -17.26
CA GLU A 301 -22.44 -8.27 -18.19
C GLU A 301 -21.35 -7.40 -17.55
N LEU A 302 -21.50 -7.08 -16.26
CA LEU A 302 -20.49 -6.42 -15.44
C LEU A 302 -19.21 -7.25 -15.33
N LYS A 303 -19.34 -8.53 -15.03
CA LYS A 303 -18.22 -9.48 -14.93
C LYS A 303 -17.49 -9.61 -16.26
N GLN A 304 -18.20 -9.72 -17.37
CA GLN A 304 -17.59 -9.81 -18.71
C GLN A 304 -16.86 -8.53 -19.10
N ASN A 305 -17.46 -7.37 -18.85
CA ASN A 305 -16.80 -6.08 -19.11
C ASN A 305 -15.59 -5.89 -18.19
N ALA A 306 -15.66 -6.27 -16.91
CA ALA A 306 -14.54 -6.18 -15.98
C ALA A 306 -13.39 -7.11 -16.40
N ILE A 307 -13.68 -8.37 -16.75
CA ILE A 307 -12.68 -9.30 -17.28
C ILE A 307 -12.05 -8.75 -18.56
N LEU A 308 -12.85 -8.21 -19.47
CA LEU A 308 -12.34 -7.61 -20.70
C LEU A 308 -11.43 -6.41 -20.41
N LEU A 309 -11.84 -5.51 -19.51
CA LEU A 309 -11.06 -4.32 -19.11
C LEU A 309 -9.77 -4.70 -18.39
N ILE A 310 -9.84 -5.67 -17.47
CA ILE A 310 -8.68 -6.15 -16.71
C ILE A 310 -7.71 -6.87 -17.66
N THR A 311 -8.19 -7.77 -18.52
CA THR A 311 -7.34 -8.55 -19.42
C THR A 311 -6.71 -7.65 -20.49
N ALA A 312 -7.52 -6.81 -21.16
CA ALA A 312 -7.03 -5.90 -22.20
C ALA A 312 -6.10 -4.80 -21.63
N GLY A 313 -6.37 -4.31 -20.42
CA GLY A 313 -5.56 -3.30 -19.75
C GLY A 313 -4.26 -3.84 -19.16
N SER A 314 -4.29 -5.05 -18.59
CA SER A 314 -3.12 -5.64 -17.91
C SER A 314 -2.04 -6.06 -18.89
N GLU A 315 -2.37 -6.76 -19.98
CA GLU A 315 -1.37 -7.19 -20.96
C GLU A 315 -0.71 -6.01 -21.68
N THR A 316 -1.52 -5.00 -22.04
CA THR A 316 -1.01 -3.83 -22.76
C THR A 316 -0.11 -2.96 -21.88
N THR A 317 -0.51 -2.77 -20.62
CA THR A 317 0.26 -2.03 -19.63
C THR A 317 1.52 -2.79 -19.23
N ALA A 318 1.45 -4.11 -19.01
CA ALA A 318 2.60 -4.94 -18.67
C ALA A 318 3.66 -4.93 -19.79
N THR A 319 3.24 -5.04 -21.06
CA THR A 319 4.17 -5.00 -22.21
C THR A 319 4.85 -3.63 -22.32
N LEU A 320 4.07 -2.54 -22.18
CA LEU A 320 4.63 -1.19 -22.17
C LEU A 320 5.63 -1.01 -21.01
N LEU A 321 5.26 -1.40 -19.78
CA LEU A 321 6.12 -1.27 -18.62
C LEU A 321 7.38 -2.12 -18.75
N ALA A 322 7.28 -3.35 -19.27
CA ALA A 322 8.45 -4.19 -19.53
C ALA A 322 9.42 -3.52 -20.52
N GLY A 323 8.91 -2.96 -21.63
CA GLY A 323 9.73 -2.20 -22.59
C GLY A 323 10.31 -0.92 -21.99
N ALA A 324 9.49 -0.15 -21.26
CA ALA A 324 9.86 1.12 -20.62
C ALA A 324 10.80 0.95 -19.42
N VAL A 325 10.93 -0.26 -18.88
CA VAL A 325 11.97 -0.61 -17.90
C VAL A 325 13.20 -1.14 -18.61
N TYR A 326 13.07 -2.15 -19.47
CA TYR A 326 14.19 -2.82 -20.12
C TYR A 326 15.01 -1.91 -21.04
N LEU A 327 14.36 -1.13 -21.90
CA LEU A 327 15.05 -0.30 -22.89
C LEU A 327 15.83 0.85 -22.22
N PRO A 328 15.26 1.64 -21.30
CA PRO A 328 16.04 2.65 -20.58
C PRO A 328 17.12 2.07 -19.68
N THR A 329 16.88 0.95 -18.99
CA THR A 329 17.93 0.32 -18.14
C THR A 329 19.10 -0.23 -18.96
N SER A 330 18.86 -0.64 -20.20
CA SER A 330 19.90 -1.04 -21.15
C SER A 330 20.62 0.15 -21.81
N HIS A 331 20.15 1.39 -21.59
CA HIS A 331 20.68 2.65 -22.13
C HIS A 331 20.89 3.68 -20.99
N PRO A 332 21.98 3.56 -20.21
CA PRO A 332 22.17 4.30 -18.95
C PRO A 332 22.05 5.83 -19.08
N GLU A 333 22.45 6.40 -20.21
CA GLU A 333 22.31 7.82 -20.54
C GLU A 333 20.85 8.26 -20.67
N VAL A 334 19.99 7.40 -21.25
CA VAL A 334 18.55 7.64 -21.35
C VAL A 334 17.92 7.61 -19.98
N LEU A 335 18.21 6.58 -19.17
CA LEU A 335 17.69 6.46 -17.81
C LEU A 335 18.11 7.64 -16.94
N LYS A 336 19.39 8.02 -16.97
CA LYS A 336 19.91 9.18 -16.21
C LYS A 336 19.16 10.46 -16.55
N LYS A 337 18.90 10.71 -17.84
CA LYS A 337 18.18 11.90 -18.30
C LYS A 337 16.70 11.87 -17.91
N LEU A 338 16.06 10.70 -17.97
CA LEU A 338 14.67 10.50 -17.57
C LEU A 338 14.49 10.69 -16.06
N THR A 339 15.37 10.11 -15.24
CA THR A 339 15.37 10.31 -13.78
C THR A 339 15.58 11.77 -13.40
N ALA A 340 16.50 12.47 -14.07
CA ALA A 340 16.72 13.89 -13.84
C ALA A 340 15.45 14.70 -14.15
N GLN A 341 14.82 14.45 -15.30
CA GLN A 341 13.61 15.17 -15.71
C GLN A 341 12.45 14.96 -14.73
N VAL A 342 12.20 13.72 -14.27
CA VAL A 342 11.13 13.42 -13.30
C VAL A 342 11.39 14.12 -11.96
N ARG A 343 12.63 14.11 -11.47
CA ARG A 343 13.00 14.70 -10.17
C ARG A 343 12.97 16.23 -10.14
N THR A 344 13.12 16.89 -11.27
CA THR A 344 13.22 18.37 -11.31
C THR A 344 11.97 19.08 -11.83
N MET A 345 11.02 18.35 -12.44
CA MET A 345 9.89 18.97 -13.12
C MET A 345 8.80 19.46 -12.17
N PHE A 346 8.50 18.69 -11.12
CA PHE A 346 7.45 19.02 -10.15
C PHE A 346 8.06 19.36 -8.81
N LYS A 347 7.57 20.43 -8.20
CA LYS A 347 7.98 20.83 -6.85
C LYS A 347 7.10 20.20 -5.78
N ASP A 348 5.89 19.81 -6.15
CA ASP A 348 4.86 19.28 -5.26
C ASP A 348 4.03 18.19 -5.98
N GLU A 349 3.54 17.20 -5.23
CA GLU A 349 2.73 16.10 -5.78
C GLU A 349 1.41 16.59 -6.40
N SER A 350 0.85 17.69 -5.89
CA SER A 350 -0.38 18.30 -6.43
C SER A 350 -0.21 18.87 -7.84
N GLU A 351 1.03 19.09 -8.30
CA GLU A 351 1.33 19.52 -9.68
C GLU A 351 1.25 18.34 -10.68
N ILE A 352 1.21 17.09 -10.19
CA ILE A 352 1.15 15.88 -11.01
C ILE A 352 -0.31 15.63 -11.41
N ALA A 353 -0.61 15.95 -12.67
CA ALA A 353 -1.90 15.73 -13.30
C ALA A 353 -1.68 15.15 -14.71
N LEU A 354 -2.68 14.48 -15.27
CA LEU A 354 -2.60 13.91 -16.62
C LEU A 354 -2.18 14.94 -17.67
N THR A 355 -2.65 16.19 -17.53
CA THR A 355 -2.30 17.30 -18.42
C THR A 355 -0.87 17.82 -18.23
N SER A 356 -0.29 17.70 -17.03
CA SER A 356 1.10 18.11 -16.78
C SER A 356 2.09 17.03 -17.19
N VAL A 357 1.72 15.75 -17.14
CA VAL A 357 2.50 14.61 -17.66
C VAL A 357 2.71 14.68 -19.18
N ASN A 358 1.82 15.34 -19.94
CA ASN A 358 2.02 15.58 -21.38
C ASN A 358 3.15 16.57 -21.70
N ARG A 359 3.71 17.27 -20.71
CA ARG A 359 4.85 18.19 -20.90
C ARG A 359 6.20 17.46 -20.99
N PHE A 360 6.22 16.16 -20.72
CA PHE A 360 7.45 15.36 -20.74
C PHE A 360 7.81 14.90 -22.15
N ASN A 361 8.18 15.81 -23.03
CA ASN A 361 8.48 15.49 -24.43
C ASN A 361 9.54 14.36 -24.59
N TYR A 362 10.53 14.32 -23.70
CA TYR A 362 11.54 13.26 -23.70
C TYR A 362 11.01 11.92 -23.17
N MET A 363 10.21 11.91 -22.11
CA MET A 363 9.54 10.71 -21.62
C MET A 363 8.54 10.16 -22.64
N LEU A 364 7.76 11.03 -23.28
CA LEU A 364 6.85 10.65 -24.36
C LEU A 364 7.60 10.05 -25.55
N ALA A 365 8.76 10.61 -25.92
CA ALA A 365 9.63 10.01 -26.93
C ALA A 365 10.13 8.61 -26.53
N VAL A 366 10.52 8.42 -25.26
CA VAL A 366 10.89 7.10 -24.72
C VAL A 366 9.73 6.12 -24.80
N LEU A 367 8.53 6.52 -24.36
CA LEU A 367 7.34 5.67 -24.39
C LEU A 367 6.95 5.30 -25.83
N ASN A 368 6.97 6.25 -26.77
CA ASN A 368 6.67 5.99 -28.17
C ASN A 368 7.68 5.03 -28.82
N GLU A 369 8.98 5.18 -28.54
CA GLU A 369 9.99 4.25 -29.06
C GLU A 369 9.91 2.87 -28.38
N CYS A 370 9.53 2.80 -27.10
CA CYS A 370 9.23 1.53 -26.43
C CYS A 370 8.05 0.82 -27.09
N LEU A 371 6.96 1.53 -27.37
CA LEU A 371 5.78 0.99 -28.06
C LEU A 371 6.07 0.57 -29.50
N ARG A 372 7.05 1.21 -30.16
CA ARG A 372 7.52 0.81 -31.49
C ARG A 372 8.35 -0.48 -31.44
N CYS A 373 9.30 -0.56 -30.50
CA CYS A 373 10.17 -1.74 -30.35
C CYS A 373 9.39 -2.97 -29.83
N TYR A 374 8.47 -2.73 -28.89
CA TYR A 374 7.66 -3.76 -28.24
C TYR A 374 6.18 -3.37 -28.26
N PRO A 375 5.51 -3.49 -29.42
CA PRO A 375 4.09 -3.21 -29.53
C PRO A 375 3.28 -4.17 -28.64
N PRO A 376 2.37 -3.65 -27.80
CA PRO A 376 1.46 -4.48 -27.01
C PRO A 376 0.57 -5.42 -27.84
N LEU A 377 0.22 -5.02 -29.06
CA LEU A 377 -0.63 -5.78 -29.97
C LEU A 377 0.11 -6.06 -31.29
N PRO A 378 1.12 -6.96 -31.29
CA PRO A 378 1.98 -7.19 -32.46
C PRO A 378 1.18 -7.67 -33.68
N LEU A 379 0.03 -8.31 -33.46
CA LEU A 379 -0.95 -8.73 -34.46
C LEU A 379 -2.11 -7.74 -34.52
N GLY A 380 -2.42 -7.27 -35.72
CA GLY A 380 -3.57 -6.40 -35.97
C GLY A 380 -4.90 -7.03 -35.61
N ALA A 381 -5.85 -6.24 -35.11
CA ALA A 381 -7.24 -6.68 -35.02
C ALA A 381 -7.75 -7.05 -36.43
N PRO A 382 -8.38 -8.23 -36.61
CA PRO A 382 -8.89 -8.63 -37.91
C PRO A 382 -9.98 -7.67 -38.39
N ARG A 383 -9.88 -7.26 -39.65
CA ARG A 383 -10.88 -6.42 -40.32
C ARG A 383 -11.55 -7.22 -41.44
N ILE A 384 -12.87 -7.11 -41.53
CA ILE A 384 -13.66 -7.76 -42.57
C ILE A 384 -13.88 -6.76 -43.69
N VAL A 385 -13.50 -7.15 -44.91
CA VAL A 385 -13.75 -6.34 -46.11
C VAL A 385 -15.26 -6.31 -46.38
N PRO A 386 -15.88 -5.13 -46.62
CA PRO A 386 -17.29 -5.03 -46.96
C PRO A 386 -17.70 -5.97 -48.10
N ARG A 387 -18.94 -6.46 -48.11
CA ARG A 387 -19.42 -7.48 -49.08
C ARG A 387 -19.19 -7.10 -50.55
N GLY A 388 -19.18 -5.81 -50.88
CA GLY A 388 -18.90 -5.30 -52.24
C GLY A 388 -17.43 -5.27 -52.66
N GLY A 389 -16.51 -5.75 -51.80
CA GLY A 389 -15.08 -5.55 -51.97
C GLY A 389 -14.65 -4.11 -51.63
N THR A 390 -13.35 -3.86 -51.69
CA THR A 390 -12.79 -2.51 -51.51
C THR A 390 -11.47 -2.37 -52.27
N ASN A 391 -11.01 -1.14 -52.49
CA ASN A 391 -9.67 -0.88 -53.05
C ASN A 391 -8.76 -0.34 -51.93
N ILE A 392 -7.64 -1.00 -51.67
CA ILE A 392 -6.62 -0.55 -50.73
C ILE A 392 -5.31 -0.40 -51.47
N ALA A 393 -4.74 0.82 -51.46
CA ALA A 393 -3.46 1.13 -52.10
C ALA A 393 -3.36 0.68 -53.58
N GLY A 394 -4.47 0.76 -54.32
CA GLY A 394 -4.54 0.35 -55.73
C GLY A 394 -4.94 -1.11 -55.96
N TYR A 395 -4.99 -1.94 -54.91
CA TYR A 395 -5.35 -3.35 -55.00
C TYR A 395 -6.84 -3.55 -54.69
N THR A 396 -7.55 -4.26 -55.59
CA THR A 396 -8.94 -4.68 -55.35
C THR A 396 -8.97 -5.90 -54.44
N ILE A 397 -9.52 -5.73 -53.24
CA ILE A 397 -9.67 -6.79 -52.25
C ILE A 397 -11.10 -7.36 -52.30
N PRO A 398 -11.27 -8.68 -52.47
CA PRO A 398 -12.58 -9.33 -52.48
C PRO A 398 -13.38 -9.11 -51.19
N GLY A 399 -14.70 -9.02 -51.32
CA GLY A 399 -15.59 -8.85 -50.18
C GLY A 399 -15.58 -10.05 -49.23
N SER A 400 -15.88 -9.78 -47.95
CA SER A 400 -15.92 -10.78 -46.86
C SER A 400 -14.58 -11.43 -46.51
N LEU A 401 -13.47 -10.96 -47.08
CA LEU A 401 -12.13 -11.41 -46.68
C LEU A 401 -11.77 -10.82 -45.31
N VAL A 402 -11.12 -11.62 -44.46
CA VAL A 402 -10.60 -11.19 -43.17
C VAL A 402 -9.11 -10.91 -43.31
N GLY A 403 -8.71 -9.65 -43.11
CA GLY A 403 -7.32 -9.22 -43.20
C GLY A 403 -6.85 -8.61 -41.89
N SER A 404 -5.55 -8.70 -41.60
CA SER A 404 -4.90 -8.04 -40.47
C SER A 404 -3.57 -7.44 -40.92
N VAL A 405 -3.25 -6.25 -40.40
CA VAL A 405 -1.93 -5.61 -40.57
C VAL A 405 -1.15 -5.81 -39.29
N THR A 406 -0.02 -6.50 -39.35
CA THR A 406 0.78 -6.79 -38.17
C THR A 406 1.60 -5.54 -37.81
N GLN A 407 1.41 -4.98 -36.62
CA GLN A 407 2.21 -3.85 -36.15
C GLN A 407 3.69 -4.23 -36.05
N TRP A 408 3.99 -5.46 -35.62
CA TRP A 408 5.36 -5.93 -35.50
C TRP A 408 6.14 -5.80 -36.80
N VAL A 409 5.58 -6.27 -37.92
CA VAL A 409 6.22 -6.14 -39.24
C VAL A 409 6.32 -4.69 -39.66
N VAL A 410 5.26 -3.88 -39.50
CA VAL A 410 5.27 -2.46 -39.87
C VAL A 410 6.35 -1.69 -39.11
N TYR A 411 6.52 -1.95 -37.81
CA TYR A 411 7.47 -1.23 -36.94
C TYR A 411 8.90 -1.68 -37.16
N HIS A 412 9.08 -2.89 -37.70
CA HIS A 412 10.37 -3.49 -38.02
C HIS A 412 10.72 -3.42 -39.53
N ASP A 413 9.92 -2.72 -40.33
CA ASP A 413 10.13 -2.54 -41.76
C ASP A 413 11.09 -1.36 -42.02
N PRO A 414 12.27 -1.59 -42.63
CA PRO A 414 13.25 -0.54 -42.92
C PRO A 414 12.77 0.50 -43.93
N THR A 415 11.68 0.22 -44.68
CA THR A 415 11.04 1.19 -45.58
C THR A 415 10.12 2.16 -44.84
N ILE A 416 9.79 1.87 -43.57
CA ILE A 416 8.91 2.66 -42.72
C ILE A 416 9.71 3.35 -41.60
N PHE A 417 10.65 2.64 -40.97
CA PHE A 417 11.54 3.17 -39.93
C PHE A 417 13.00 2.82 -40.24
N ALA A 418 13.91 3.80 -40.29
CA ALA A 418 15.33 3.56 -40.53
C ALA A 418 15.97 2.85 -39.32
N ASP A 419 16.85 1.85 -39.51
CA ASP A 419 17.38 1.02 -38.41
C ASP A 419 16.31 0.55 -37.41
N PRO A 420 15.27 -0.15 -37.88
CA PRO A 420 14.07 -0.35 -37.09
C PRO A 420 14.26 -1.29 -35.90
N ASN A 421 15.36 -2.04 -35.86
CA ASN A 421 15.69 -2.92 -34.72
C ASN A 421 16.49 -2.20 -33.62
N ARG A 422 16.75 -0.89 -33.74
CA ARG A 422 17.48 -0.10 -32.74
C ARG A 422 16.55 0.84 -31.98
N PHE A 423 16.82 0.99 -30.70
CA PHE A 423 16.14 1.93 -29.81
C PHE A 423 16.74 3.33 -29.96
N GLU A 424 16.06 4.20 -30.72
CA GLU A 424 16.62 5.48 -31.15
C GLU A 424 15.62 6.62 -30.89
N LEU A 425 15.91 7.46 -29.90
CA LEU A 425 14.99 8.51 -29.45
C LEU A 425 14.95 9.74 -30.37
N GLU A 426 15.95 9.91 -31.25
CA GLU A 426 16.01 11.02 -32.19
C GLU A 426 14.79 11.04 -33.12
N ARG A 427 14.20 9.88 -33.43
CA ARG A 427 12.97 9.74 -34.21
C ARG A 427 11.83 10.60 -33.67
N PHE A 428 11.64 10.61 -32.35
CA PHE A 428 10.53 11.28 -31.68
C PHE A 428 10.91 12.62 -31.05
N THR A 429 12.20 12.81 -30.74
CA THR A 429 12.67 14.08 -30.16
C THR A 429 12.99 15.12 -31.24
N GLN A 430 13.33 14.69 -32.46
CA GLN A 430 13.65 15.55 -33.61
C GLN A 430 13.04 15.00 -34.91
N PRO A 431 11.69 14.92 -35.01
CA PRO A 431 11.03 14.36 -36.18
C PRO A 431 11.36 15.14 -37.45
N GLY A 432 11.63 14.43 -38.55
CA GLY A 432 11.96 15.04 -39.84
C GLY A 432 13.41 15.55 -39.99
N VAL A 433 14.28 15.26 -39.03
CA VAL A 433 15.68 15.72 -39.03
C VAL A 433 16.66 14.54 -39.06
N GLY A 434 17.78 14.73 -39.76
CA GLY A 434 18.91 13.80 -39.73
C GLY A 434 18.58 12.44 -40.32
N LYS A 435 19.16 11.39 -39.72
CA LYS A 435 19.09 10.01 -40.20
C LYS A 435 17.66 9.44 -40.24
N TYR A 436 16.78 9.94 -39.37
CA TYR A 436 15.41 9.46 -39.20
C TYR A 436 14.37 10.37 -39.87
N ALA A 437 14.80 11.29 -40.73
CA ALA A 437 13.91 12.27 -41.36
C ALA A 437 12.78 11.67 -42.21
N ASN A 438 12.99 10.46 -42.73
CA ASN A 438 12.03 9.74 -43.57
C ASN A 438 11.19 8.71 -42.80
N ASP A 439 11.35 8.60 -41.47
CA ASP A 439 10.55 7.69 -40.65
C ASP A 439 9.07 8.09 -40.73
N ARG A 440 8.20 7.13 -41.03
CA ARG A 440 6.74 7.35 -41.10
C ARG A 440 6.11 7.16 -39.72
N LEU A 441 6.23 8.19 -38.88
CA LEU A 441 5.73 8.17 -37.51
C LEU A 441 4.20 7.98 -37.42
N ASP A 442 3.46 8.33 -38.47
CA ASP A 442 2.02 8.09 -38.60
C ASP A 442 1.65 6.60 -38.69
N ALA A 443 2.63 5.74 -39.03
CA ALA A 443 2.46 4.29 -38.99
C ALA A 443 2.43 3.75 -37.55
N LEU A 444 2.93 4.50 -36.55
CA LEU A 444 2.89 4.12 -35.14
C LEU A 444 1.45 4.20 -34.62
N ASN A 445 0.86 3.02 -34.43
CA ASN A 445 -0.50 2.85 -33.94
C ASN A 445 -0.56 1.64 -32.98
N PRO A 446 0.05 1.72 -31.80
CA PRO A 446 0.30 0.58 -30.91
C PRO A 446 -0.98 -0.06 -30.37
N PHE A 447 -2.13 0.61 -30.49
CA PHE A 447 -3.41 0.15 -29.97
C PHE A 447 -4.48 -0.16 -31.05
N LEU A 448 -4.16 -0.01 -32.36
CA LEU A 448 -4.92 -0.46 -33.56
C LEU A 448 -6.36 0.04 -33.79
N VAL A 449 -7.12 0.46 -32.77
CA VAL A 449 -8.56 0.73 -32.89
C VAL A 449 -8.89 2.24 -32.94
N GLY A 450 -7.86 3.08 -33.05
CA GLY A 450 -7.99 4.53 -33.11
C GLY A 450 -8.29 5.17 -31.74
N PRO A 451 -8.40 6.50 -31.69
CA PRO A 451 -8.49 7.27 -30.43
C PRO A 451 -9.81 7.10 -29.65
N ARG A 452 -10.69 6.15 -30.03
CA ARG A 452 -12.03 6.00 -29.43
C ARG A 452 -12.42 4.60 -28.99
N ASN A 453 -11.55 3.60 -29.07
CA ASN A 453 -11.88 2.24 -28.62
C ASN A 453 -10.84 1.59 -27.69
N CYS A 454 -9.76 2.31 -27.33
CA CYS A 454 -9.12 2.12 -26.03
C CYS A 454 -9.76 3.13 -25.08
N ILE A 455 -10.25 2.69 -23.93
CA ILE A 455 -10.85 3.56 -22.89
C ILE A 455 -9.74 4.24 -22.04
N GLY A 456 -8.53 4.39 -22.61
CA GLY A 456 -7.37 5.01 -21.97
C GLY A 456 -7.22 6.46 -22.39
#